data_AF-A0A9D6QU08-F1
#
_entry.id   AF-A0A9D6QU08-F1
#
_cell.length_a   1.000
_cell.length_b   1.000
_cell.length_c   1.000
_cell.angle_alpha   90.00
_cell.angle_beta   90.00
_cell.angle_gamma   90.00
#
_symmetry.space_group_name_H-M   'P 1'
#
loop_
_entity.id
_entity.type
_entity.pdbx_description
1 polymer ?
#
loop_
_entity_poly.entity_id
_entity_poly.type
_entity_poly.pdbx_seq_one_letter_code
_entity_poly.pdbx_strand_id
1 'polypeptide(L)' 'MKTLYYLIVVEQGVEAFARGPFKTDEQRNNEAKQIHQTQEEDDGLFWADVDKSGRLTVGPYVAGFFFQELTDSSD' A
#
# COMPACT_ATOMS: atom_id res chain seq x y z
N MET A 1 10.02 13.14 9.77
CA MET A 1 10.19 13.16 8.31
C MET A 1 10.52 11.75 7.87
N LYS A 2 9.69 11.18 7.00
CA LYS A 2 9.91 9.86 6.40
C LYS A 2 10.91 9.98 5.24
N THR A 3 11.72 8.94 5.04
CA THR A 3 12.82 8.94 4.07
C THR A 3 12.77 7.76 3.11
N LEU A 4 12.16 6.65 3.51
CA LEU A 4 11.87 5.51 2.64
C LEU A 4 10.42 5.11 2.85
N TYR A 5 9.74 4.82 1.75
CA TYR A 5 8.33 4.42 1.76
C TYR A 5 8.25 3.03 1.12
N TYR A 6 7.63 2.07 1.80
CA TYR A 6 7.43 0.72 1.30
C TYR A 6 5.95 0.38 1.33
N LEU A 7 5.57 -0.50 0.41
CA LEU A 7 4.27 -1.15 0.42
C LEU A 7 4.49 -2.61 0.81
N ILE A 8 3.77 -3.07 1.83
CA ILE A 8 3.68 -4.49 2.16
C ILE A 8 2.39 -5.00 1.51
N VAL A 9 2.53 -6.05 0.72
CA VAL A 9 1.42 -6.79 0.13
C VAL A 9 1.38 -8.14 0.81
N VAL A 10 0.19 -8.55 1.23
CA VAL A 10 -0.10 -9.90 1.72
C VAL A 10 -1.02 -10.53 0.68
N GLU A 11 -0.57 -11.58 0.00
CA GLU A 11 -1.36 -12.35 -0.95
C GLU A 11 -1.90 -13.63 -0.28
N GLN A 12 -3.14 -13.98 -0.58
CA GLN A 12 -3.87 -15.16 -0.08
C GLN A 12 -3.82 -15.27 1.46
N GLY A 13 -3.79 -14.13 2.15
CA GLY A 13 -3.70 -14.04 3.61
C GLY A 13 -2.40 -14.54 4.25
N VAL A 14 -1.40 -15.02 3.49
CA VAL A 14 -0.21 -15.68 4.06
C VAL A 14 1.12 -15.27 3.45
N GLU A 15 1.16 -14.87 2.17
CA GLU A 15 2.42 -14.54 1.49
C GLU A 15 2.68 -13.04 1.55
N ALA A 16 3.67 -12.64 2.37
CA ALA A 16 4.02 -11.23 2.54
C ALA A 16 5.27 -10.86 1.74
N PHE A 17 5.19 -9.78 0.95
CA PHE A 17 6.33 -9.18 0.26
C PHE A 17 6.32 -7.66 0.34
N ALA A 18 7.52 -7.08 0.29
CA ALA A 18 7.71 -5.64 0.28
C ALA A 18 8.01 -5.14 -1.14
N ARG A 19 7.35 -4.04 -1.53
CA ARG A 19 7.67 -3.26 -2.73
C ARG A 19 8.28 -1.91 -2.35
N GLY A 20 9.22 -1.45 -3.16
CA GLY A 20 10.00 -0.22 -2.94
C GLY A 20 11.49 -0.47 -2.67
N PRO A 21 12.21 0.48 -2.04
CA PRO A 21 11.69 1.73 -1.49
C PRO A 21 11.23 2.72 -2.57
N PHE A 22 10.06 3.32 -2.35
CA PHE A 22 9.57 4.48 -3.09
C PHE A 22 10.17 5.78 -2.52
N LYS A 23 10.20 6.83 -3.34
CA LYS A 23 10.77 8.13 -2.96
C LYS A 23 9.78 9.00 -2.18
N THR A 24 8.49 8.80 -2.40
CA THR A 24 7.40 9.55 -1.75
C THR A 24 6.29 8.60 -1.31
N ASP A 25 5.48 9.06 -0.36
CA ASP A 25 4.24 8.40 0.05
C ASP A 25 3.24 8.32 -1.11
N GLU A 26 3.16 9.35 -1.95
CA GLU A 26 2.30 9.37 -3.14
C GLU A 26 2.64 8.24 -4.13
N GLN A 27 3.93 7.97 -4.38
CA GLN A 27 4.34 6.85 -5.24
C GLN A 27 3.91 5.50 -4.66
N ARG A 28 4.13 5.29 -3.36
CA ARG A 28 3.68 4.09 -2.65
C ARG A 28 2.16 3.94 -2.70
N ASN A 29 1.43 5.05 -2.52
CA ASN A 29 -0.02 5.09 -2.53
C ASN A 29 -0.59 4.75 -3.92
N ASN A 30 0.01 5.25 -4.99
CA ASN A 30 -0.40 4.92 -6.35
C ASN A 30 -0.13 3.46 -6.70
N GLU A 31 1.00 2.90 -6.26
CA GLU A 31 1.25 1.45 -6.39
C GLU A 31 0.19 0.64 -5.62
N ALA A 32 -0.15 1.06 -4.40
CA ALA A 32 -1.18 0.37 -3.61
C ALA A 32 -2.53 0.33 -4.32
N LYS A 33 -2.94 1.43 -4.96
CA LYS A 33 -4.16 1.50 -5.77
C LYS A 33 -4.10 0.56 -6.99
N GLN A 34 -2.96 0.51 -7.68
CA GLN A 34 -2.79 -0.38 -8.83
C GLN A 34 -2.85 -1.86 -8.44
N ILE A 35 -2.29 -2.24 -7.29
CA ILE A 35 -2.32 -3.63 -6.80
C ILE A 35 -3.72 -3.98 -6.27
N HIS A 36 -4.39 -3.07 -5.57
CA HIS A 36 -5.73 -3.29 -5.05
C HIS A 36 -6.74 -3.70 -6.15
N GLN A 37 -6.57 -3.17 -7.37
CA GLN A 37 -7.40 -3.54 -8.53
C GLN A 37 -7.31 -5.02 -8.92
N THR A 38 -6.26 -5.72 -8.51
CA THR A 38 -6.03 -7.14 -8.82
C THR A 38 -6.13 -8.05 -7.61
N GLN A 39 -6.46 -7.51 -6.43
CA GLN A 39 -6.48 -8.26 -5.17
C GLN A 39 -7.75 -9.09 -5.00
N GLU A 40 -7.58 -10.25 -4.37
CA GLU A 40 -8.68 -11.10 -3.91
C GLU A 40 -9.12 -10.74 -2.48
N GLU A 41 -10.21 -11.33 -2.00
CA GLU A 41 -10.84 -10.99 -0.71
C GLU A 41 -9.89 -11.15 0.50
N ASP A 42 -8.98 -12.13 0.43
CA ASP A 42 -8.02 -12.44 1.50
C ASP A 42 -6.70 -11.65 1.40
N ASP A 43 -6.57 -10.79 0.39
CA ASP A 43 -5.35 -10.01 0.21
C ASP A 43 -5.35 -8.75 1.09
N GLY A 44 -4.15 -8.30 1.47
CA GLY A 44 -3.95 -7.15 2.35
C GLY A 44 -2.89 -6.19 1.84
N LEU A 45 -3.12 -4.89 2.04
CA LEU A 45 -2.13 -3.84 1.75
C LEU A 45 -1.83 -3.03 3.02
N PHE A 46 -0.54 -2.84 3.27
CA PHE A 46 -0.06 -2.04 4.39
C PHE A 46 1.03 -1.09 3.91
N TRP A 47 0.98 0.16 4.36
CA TRP A 47 2.09 1.08 4.19
C TRP A 47 3.15 0.82 5.26
N ALA A 48 4.42 0.99 4.90
CA ALA A 48 5.56 0.76 5.77
C ALA A 48 6.63 1.83 5.54
N ASP A 49 6.74 2.79 6.47
CA ASP A 49 7.58 3.97 6.29
C ASP A 49 8.72 4.05 7.30
N VAL A 50 9.93 4.23 6.78
CA VAL A 50 11.15 4.40 7.56
C VAL A 50 11.48 5.88 7.66
N ASP A 51 11.71 6.37 8.88
CA ASP A 51 12.18 7.73 9.10
C ASP A 51 13.71 7.85 9.09
N LYS A 52 14.19 9.09 9.19
CA LYS A 52 15.63 9.41 9.19
C LYS A 52 16.45 8.73 10.30
N SER A 53 15.80 8.21 11.34
CA SER A 53 16.45 7.47 12.43
C SER A 53 16.45 5.95 12.20
N GLY A 54 15.93 5.49 11.05
CA GLY A 54 15.76 4.09 10.74
C GLY A 54 14.51 3.47 11.38
N ARG A 55 13.65 4.28 12.03
CA ARG A 55 12.45 3.75 12.68
C ARG A 55 11.37 3.45 11.64
N LEU A 56 10.97 2.18 11.61
CA LEU A 56 9.85 1.69 10.81
C LEU A 56 8.52 2.02 11.49
N THR A 57 7.51 2.39 10.69
CA THR A 57 6.11 2.50 11.10
C THR A 57 5.27 1.82 10.04
N VAL A 58 4.33 0.98 10.46
CA VAL A 58 3.47 0.21 9.56
C VAL A 58 2.01 0.49 9.89
N GLY A 59 1.14 0.53 8.89
CA GLY A 59 -0.30 0.55 9.10
C GLY A 59 -1.09 0.07 7.89
N PRO A 60 -2.35 -0.33 8.09
CA PRO A 60 -3.19 -0.84 7.02
C PRO A 60 -3.67 0.30 6.12
N TYR A 61 -3.92 -0.02 4.85
CA TYR A 61 -4.88 0.75 4.06
C TYR A 61 -6.30 0.34 4.44
N VAL A 62 -7.24 1.29 4.40
CA VAL A 62 -8.65 1.08 4.75
C VAL A 62 -9.54 1.36 3.56
N ALA A 63 -10.74 0.77 3.51
CA ALA A 63 -11.65 0.88 2.36
C ALA A 63 -11.88 2.32 1.85
N GLY A 64 -11.96 3.31 2.75
CA GLY A 64 -12.12 4.72 2.37
C GLY A 64 -10.97 5.30 1.53
N PHE A 65 -9.79 4.71 1.59
CA PHE A 65 -8.64 5.11 0.77
C PHE A 65 -8.81 4.71 -0.71
N PHE A 66 -9.51 3.61 -0.98
CA PHE A 66 -9.73 3.05 -2.32
C PHE A 66 -11.07 3.49 -2.94
N PHE A 67 -11.88 4.29 -2.24
CA PHE A 67 -13.25 4.62 -2.64
C PHE A 67 -13.37 5.27 -4.04
N GLN A 68 -12.34 5.98 -4.48
CA GLN A 68 -12.28 6.60 -5.82
C GLN A 68 -12.17 5.59 -6.97
N GLU A 69 -11.73 4.35 -6.71
CA GLU A 69 -11.64 3.31 -7.74
C GLU A 69 -13.03 2.80 -8.14
N LEU A 70 -14.01 2.87 -7.24
CA LEU A 70 -15.39 2.44 -7.47
C LEU A 70 -16.18 3.45 -8.32
N THR A 71 -15.78 4.73 -8.34
CA THR A 71 -16.48 5.78 -9.09
C THR A 71 -16.07 5.85 -10.55
N ASP A 72 -14.85 5.42 -10.89
CA ASP A 72 -14.32 5.45 -12.27
C ASP A 72 -14.64 4.17 -13.08
N SER A 73 -15.27 3.17 -12.46
CA SER A 73 -15.67 1.90 -13.07
C SER A 73 -17.16 1.85 -13.46
N SER A 74 -17.86 2.99 -13.36
CA SER A 74 -19.27 3.15 -13.75
C SER A 74 -19.39 3.78 -15.14
N ASP A 75 -19.03 3.03 -16.19
CA ASP A 75 -19.36 3.31 -17.60
C ASP A 75 -20.29 2.22 -18.16
#